data_AF-A0A1U9KLK3-F1
#
_entry.id   AF-A0A1U9KLK3-F1
#
_cell.length_a   1.000
_cell.length_b   1.000
_cell.length_c   1.000
_cell.angle_alpha   90.00
_cell.angle_beta   90.00
_cell.angle_gamma   90.00
#
_symmetry.space_group_name_H-M   'P 1'
#
loop_
_entity.id
_entity.type
_entity.pdbx_description
1 polymer ?
#
loop_
_entity_poly.entity_id
_entity_poly.type
_entity_poly.pdbx_seq_one_letter_code
_entity_poly.pdbx_strand_id
1 'polypeptide(L)'
;MPARSAVHAYRRFDVQAFHQRWLEGVPEHKRDWLLPAGWFEQWATIILASDPAEHDGIIRAPAGVIQDVREYWSAGKAFYDPEGITVPVLLLHAEWDRDVTITQMANLFPRFQNAPYRRWTEIGEGTHMVVMEQNRWQILESIKAFLSAL
;
A
#
# COMPACT_ATOMS: atom_id res chain seq x y z
N MET A 1 13.08 -0.45 30.05
CA MET A 1 12.35 0.07 28.88
C MET A 1 11.13 0.81 29.40
N PRO A 2 10.93 2.11 29.13
CA PRO A 2 9.70 2.78 29.55
C PRO A 2 8.49 2.11 28.90
N ALA A 3 7.35 2.08 29.61
CA ALA A 3 6.11 1.52 29.08
C ALA A 3 5.71 2.29 27.81
N ARG A 4 5.55 1.57 26.68
CA ARG A 4 5.09 2.18 25.44
C ARG A 4 3.68 2.75 25.67
N SER A 5 3.43 3.98 25.22
CA SER A 5 2.11 4.60 25.32
C SER A 5 1.06 3.77 24.61
N ALA A 6 -0.15 3.69 25.18
CA ALA A 6 -1.27 2.97 24.59
C ALA A 6 -1.59 3.55 23.19
N VAL A 7 -1.90 2.66 22.23
CA VAL A 7 -2.38 3.07 20.91
C VAL A 7 -3.86 3.40 21.02
N HIS A 8 -4.26 4.62 20.66
CA HIS A 8 -5.67 5.01 20.60
C HIS A 8 -6.37 4.28 19.44
N ALA A 9 -7.70 4.19 19.47
CA ALA A 9 -8.46 3.53 18.39
C ALA A 9 -8.28 4.22 17.02
N TYR A 10 -8.12 5.55 17.03
CA TYR A 10 -7.96 6.37 15.83
C TYR A 10 -6.67 7.19 15.87
N ARG A 11 -6.15 7.45 14.68
CA ARG A 11 -5.09 8.42 14.41
C ARG A 11 -5.65 9.52 13.52
N ARG A 12 -5.04 10.70 13.60
CA ARG A 12 -5.31 11.80 12.68
C ARG A 12 -4.74 11.45 11.30
N PHE A 13 -5.52 11.65 10.25
CA PHE A 13 -5.09 11.51 8.87
C PHE A 13 -5.39 12.79 8.13
N ASP A 14 -4.32 13.51 7.79
CA ASP A 14 -4.38 14.71 6.97
C ASP A 14 -4.30 14.30 5.49
N VAL A 15 -5.37 14.62 4.75
CA VAL A 15 -5.56 14.24 3.35
C VAL A 15 -4.53 14.92 2.44
N GLN A 16 -4.20 16.18 2.70
CA GLN A 16 -3.23 16.92 1.88
C GLN A 16 -1.80 16.50 2.19
N ALA A 17 -1.47 16.29 3.47
CA ALA A 17 -0.17 15.74 3.86
C ALA A 17 0.04 14.31 3.30
N PHE A 18 -1.04 13.52 3.17
CA PHE A 18 -0.97 12.24 2.48
C PHE A 18 -0.63 12.38 0.99
N HIS A 19 -1.22 13.36 0.29
CA HIS A 19 -0.89 13.62 -1.11
C HIS A 19 0.59 13.96 -1.30
N GLN A 20 1.14 14.81 -0.44
CA GLN A 20 2.56 15.15 -0.51
C GLN A 20 3.44 13.91 -0.31
N ARG A 21 3.12 13.07 0.69
CA ARG A 21 3.85 11.81 0.94
C ARG A 21 3.76 10.83 -0.22
N TRP A 22 2.60 10.71 -0.86
CA TRP A 22 2.43 9.89 -2.05
C TRP A 22 3.44 10.28 -3.15
N LEU A 23 3.66 11.58 -3.36
CA LEU A 23 4.57 12.09 -4.39
C LEU A 23 6.06 12.04 -4.02
N GLU A 24 6.44 11.73 -2.77
CA GLU A 24 7.84 11.72 -2.32
C GLU A 24 8.70 10.70 -3.07
N GLY A 25 8.10 9.56 -3.46
CA GLY A 25 8.79 8.51 -4.22
C GLY A 25 8.99 8.83 -5.71
N VAL A 26 8.30 9.85 -6.22
CA VAL A 26 8.11 10.08 -7.65
C VAL A 26 9.15 11.08 -8.18
N PRO A 27 9.83 10.77 -9.31
CA PRO A 27 10.71 11.73 -9.97
C PRO A 27 9.99 13.05 -10.26
N GLU A 28 10.65 14.17 -10.00
CA GLU A 28 10.01 15.51 -10.07
C GLU A 28 9.32 15.76 -11.41
N HIS A 29 9.97 15.40 -12.52
CA HIS A 29 9.45 15.55 -13.88
C HIS A 29 8.25 14.63 -14.22
N LYS A 30 7.86 13.72 -13.32
CA LYS A 30 6.74 12.77 -13.49
C LYS A 30 5.58 13.04 -12.53
N ARG A 31 5.72 13.94 -11.56
CA ARG A 31 4.69 14.17 -10.52
C ARG A 31 3.34 14.57 -11.09
N ASP A 32 3.32 15.51 -12.05
CA ASP A 32 2.08 15.98 -12.69
C ASP A 32 1.43 14.92 -13.60
N TRP A 33 2.22 13.94 -14.05
CA TRP A 33 1.73 12.86 -14.91
C TRP A 33 1.15 11.70 -14.10
N LEU A 34 1.70 11.41 -12.92
CA LEU A 34 1.41 10.21 -12.12
C LEU A 34 -0.08 9.96 -11.91
N LEU A 35 -0.83 11.03 -11.65
CA LEU A 35 -2.26 10.97 -11.42
C LEU A 35 -3.04 11.48 -12.62
N PRO A 36 -4.15 10.83 -12.99
CA PRO A 36 -5.10 11.44 -13.89
C PRO A 36 -5.59 12.77 -13.33
N ALA A 37 -5.85 13.73 -14.21
CA ALA A 37 -6.34 15.05 -13.81
C ALA A 37 -7.64 14.94 -12.99
N GLY A 38 -7.70 15.64 -11.85
CA GLY A 38 -8.87 15.65 -10.97
C GLY A 38 -9.06 14.38 -10.12
N TRP A 39 -8.17 13.39 -10.24
CA TRP A 39 -8.34 12.09 -9.58
C TRP A 39 -8.15 12.19 -8.07
N PHE A 40 -7.14 12.96 -7.64
CA PHE A 40 -6.89 13.21 -6.23
C PHE A 40 -8.05 13.97 -5.59
N GLU A 41 -8.57 14.99 -6.25
CA GLU A 41 -9.67 15.84 -5.75
C GLU A 41 -10.95 15.04 -5.56
N GLN A 42 -11.25 14.14 -6.50
CA GLN A 42 -12.39 13.21 -6.39
C GLN A 42 -12.20 12.27 -5.20
N TRP A 43 -11.02 11.65 -5.08
CA TRP A 43 -10.71 10.78 -3.95
C TRP A 43 -10.81 11.53 -2.61
N ALA A 44 -10.21 12.73 -2.52
CA ALA A 44 -10.22 13.56 -1.33
C ALA A 44 -11.65 13.92 -0.91
N THR A 45 -12.52 14.27 -1.85
CA THR A 45 -13.94 14.56 -1.58
C THR A 45 -14.64 13.38 -0.91
N ILE A 46 -14.42 12.16 -1.42
CA ILE A 46 -15.01 10.94 -0.88
C ILE A 46 -14.44 10.62 0.52
N ILE A 47 -13.13 10.70 0.68
CA ILE A 47 -12.45 10.36 1.93
C ILE A 47 -12.82 11.33 3.05
N LEU A 48 -12.86 12.63 2.77
CA LEU A 48 -13.29 13.63 3.76
C LEU A 48 -14.74 13.38 4.20
N ALA A 49 -15.64 13.10 3.25
CA ALA A 49 -17.04 12.80 3.54
C ALA A 49 -17.25 11.47 4.31
N SER A 50 -16.23 10.59 4.36
CA SER A 50 -16.33 9.30 5.04
C SER A 50 -16.29 9.39 6.58
N ASP A 51 -15.82 10.52 7.12
CA ASP A 51 -15.79 10.77 8.56
C ASP A 51 -16.68 11.97 8.93
N PRO A 52 -17.82 11.77 9.62
CA PRO A 52 -18.65 12.87 10.10
C PRO A 52 -17.95 13.82 11.08
N ALA A 53 -16.81 13.41 11.66
CA ALA A 53 -15.98 14.23 12.53
C ALA A 53 -14.78 14.85 11.81
N GLU A 54 -14.77 14.83 10.48
CA GLU A 54 -13.81 15.56 9.66
C GLU A 54 -13.76 17.04 10.07
N HIS A 55 -12.56 17.58 10.12
CA HIS A 55 -12.33 19.01 10.36
C HIS A 55 -11.02 19.46 9.71
N ASP A 56 -11.08 20.54 8.92
CA ASP A 56 -9.95 21.17 8.25
C ASP A 56 -9.10 20.21 7.40
N GLY A 57 -9.74 19.28 6.69
CA GLY A 57 -9.06 18.30 5.82
C GLY A 57 -8.52 17.07 6.55
N ILE A 58 -8.90 16.89 7.82
CA ILE A 58 -8.36 15.84 8.69
C ILE A 58 -9.47 14.91 9.16
N ILE A 59 -9.28 13.61 8.92
CA ILE A 59 -10.20 12.55 9.35
C ILE A 59 -9.59 11.66 10.44
N ARG A 60 -10.43 10.86 11.08
CA ARG A 60 -10.04 9.76 11.96
C ARG A 60 -9.81 8.50 11.14
N ALA A 61 -8.56 8.12 10.96
CA ALA A 61 -8.21 6.81 10.42
C ALA A 61 -8.03 5.80 11.57
N PRO A 62 -8.40 4.51 11.40
CA PRO A 62 -8.06 3.48 12.37
C PRO A 62 -6.55 3.40 12.61
N ALA A 63 -6.16 3.22 13.86
CA ALA A 63 -4.76 3.21 14.29
C ALA A 63 -4.20 1.80 14.53
N GLY A 64 -4.94 0.73 14.20
CA GLY A 64 -4.48 -0.66 14.36
C GLY A 64 -3.12 -0.94 13.72
N VAL A 65 -2.86 -0.36 12.53
CA VAL A 65 -1.57 -0.45 11.84
C VAL A 65 -0.38 0.00 12.70
N ILE A 66 -0.57 0.96 13.61
CA ILE A 66 0.49 1.41 14.52
C ILE A 66 0.84 0.31 15.52
N GLN A 67 -0.16 -0.42 16.00
CA GLN A 67 0.06 -1.57 16.88
C GLN A 67 0.77 -2.70 16.13
N ASP A 68 0.32 -3.03 14.92
CA ASP A 68 0.94 -4.06 14.09
C ASP A 68 2.42 -3.74 13.80
N VAL A 69 2.72 -2.49 13.43
CA VAL A 69 4.11 -2.04 13.22
C VAL A 69 4.94 -2.19 14.50
N ARG A 70 4.40 -1.82 15.66
CA ARG A 70 5.13 -1.89 16.94
C ARG A 70 5.43 -3.32 17.40
N GLU A 71 4.48 -4.24 17.20
CA GLU A 71 4.55 -5.60 17.70
C GLU A 71 5.27 -6.55 16.75
N TYR A 72 5.18 -6.28 15.44
CA TYR A 72 5.69 -7.17 14.40
C TYR A 72 6.83 -6.52 13.63
N TRP A 73 6.52 -5.53 12.79
CA TRP A 73 7.46 -5.00 11.81
C TRP A 73 8.73 -4.39 12.43
N SER A 74 8.56 -3.43 13.35
CA SER A 74 9.68 -2.80 14.07
C SER A 74 10.38 -3.75 15.04
N ALA A 75 9.80 -4.92 15.32
CA ALA A 75 10.40 -5.97 16.12
C ALA A 75 11.10 -7.05 15.27
N GLY A 76 11.13 -6.90 13.94
CA GLY A 76 11.68 -7.91 13.02
C GLY A 76 10.92 -9.24 13.02
N LYS A 77 9.66 -9.22 13.48
CA LYS A 77 8.80 -10.40 13.58
C LYS A 77 7.80 -10.40 12.42
N ALA A 78 7.73 -11.52 11.69
CA ALA A 78 6.72 -11.70 10.66
C ALA A 78 5.31 -11.76 11.27
N PHE A 79 4.35 -11.11 10.62
CA PHE A 79 2.94 -11.12 11.07
C PHE A 79 2.28 -12.49 10.87
N TYR A 80 2.65 -13.18 9.80
CA TYR A 80 2.19 -14.52 9.44
C TYR A 80 3.34 -15.34 8.85
N ASP A 81 3.09 -16.63 8.63
CA ASP A 81 4.02 -17.55 7.96
C ASP A 81 3.62 -17.72 6.47
N PRO A 82 4.36 -17.14 5.50
CA PRO A 82 4.05 -17.26 4.07
C PRO A 82 4.07 -18.71 3.56
N GLU A 83 4.87 -19.57 4.17
CA GLU A 83 4.93 -21.00 3.89
C GLU A 83 3.59 -21.67 4.23
N GLY A 84 2.76 -21.11 5.11
CA GLY A 84 1.41 -21.62 5.40
C GLY A 84 0.39 -21.43 4.27
N ILE A 85 0.71 -20.67 3.23
CA ILE A 85 -0.20 -20.41 2.11
C ILE A 85 -0.10 -21.52 1.06
N THR A 86 -1.21 -22.22 0.86
CA THR A 86 -1.32 -23.39 -0.04
C THR A 86 -2.20 -23.14 -1.27
N VAL A 87 -2.55 -21.89 -1.53
CA VAL A 87 -3.34 -21.45 -2.70
C VAL A 87 -2.45 -20.71 -3.69
N PRO A 88 -2.85 -20.57 -4.97
CA PRO A 88 -2.13 -19.75 -5.94
C PRO A 88 -1.90 -18.32 -5.44
N VAL A 89 -0.72 -17.77 -5.66
CA VAL A 89 -0.31 -16.43 -5.19
C VAL A 89 0.09 -15.54 -6.36
N LEU A 90 -0.46 -14.32 -6.38
CA LEU A 90 0.03 -13.22 -7.21
C LEU A 90 0.54 -12.09 -6.31
N LEU A 91 1.79 -11.68 -6.51
CA LEU A 91 2.35 -10.46 -5.96
C LEU A 91 2.43 -9.39 -7.03
N LEU A 92 1.95 -8.20 -6.71
CA LEU A 92 2.06 -7.02 -7.56
C LEU A 92 2.74 -5.93 -6.74
N HIS A 93 3.77 -5.32 -7.31
CA HIS A 93 4.56 -4.30 -6.63
C HIS A 93 4.97 -3.23 -7.63
N ALA A 94 5.12 -1.99 -7.16
CA ALA A 94 5.40 -0.85 -8.01
C ALA A 94 6.79 -0.28 -7.71
N GLU A 95 7.51 0.10 -8.76
CA GLU A 95 8.93 0.47 -8.74
C GLU A 95 9.25 1.60 -7.75
N TRP A 96 8.36 2.59 -7.63
CA TRP A 96 8.55 3.77 -6.76
C TRP A 96 7.83 3.63 -5.42
N ASP A 97 7.37 2.43 -5.06
CA ASP A 97 6.85 2.16 -3.72
C ASP A 97 7.97 2.37 -2.67
N ARG A 98 7.68 3.24 -1.71
CA ARG A 98 8.59 3.60 -0.60
C ARG A 98 8.20 2.90 0.70
N ASP A 99 6.95 2.46 0.80
CA ASP A 99 6.42 1.78 1.98
C ASP A 99 6.79 0.29 1.93
N VAL A 100 6.72 -0.29 0.74
CA VAL A 100 7.24 -1.63 0.42
C VAL A 100 8.34 -1.47 -0.61
N THR A 101 9.51 -2.04 -0.30
CA THR A 101 10.69 -1.98 -1.18
C THR A 101 10.81 -3.24 -2.02
N ILE A 102 11.44 -3.12 -3.19
CA ILE A 102 11.75 -4.27 -4.05
C ILE A 102 12.54 -5.36 -3.30
N THR A 103 13.41 -5.00 -2.36
CA THR A 103 14.15 -5.95 -1.52
C THR A 103 13.21 -6.75 -0.62
N GLN A 104 12.17 -6.14 -0.05
CA GLN A 104 11.18 -6.86 0.75
C GLN A 104 10.37 -7.83 -0.10
N MET A 105 10.02 -7.44 -1.33
CA MET A 105 9.36 -8.34 -2.27
C MET A 105 10.23 -9.52 -2.67
N ALA A 106 11.51 -9.27 -3.00
CA ALA A 106 12.49 -10.31 -3.33
C ALA A 106 12.73 -11.28 -2.16
N ASN A 107 12.64 -10.80 -0.92
CA ASN A 107 12.73 -11.65 0.28
C ASN A 107 11.44 -12.45 0.53
N LEU A 108 10.27 -11.89 0.23
CA LEU A 108 8.97 -12.51 0.50
C LEU A 108 8.61 -13.56 -0.56
N PHE A 109 8.80 -13.26 -1.84
CA PHE A 109 8.34 -14.11 -2.95
C PHE A 109 8.82 -15.58 -2.87
N PRO A 110 10.09 -15.88 -2.53
CA PRO A 110 10.56 -17.26 -2.40
C PRO A 110 9.88 -18.06 -1.28
N ARG A 111 9.32 -17.39 -0.27
CA ARG A 111 8.70 -18.03 0.91
C ARG A 111 7.34 -18.67 0.63
N PHE A 112 6.66 -18.30 -0.45
CA PHE A 112 5.41 -18.96 -0.88
C PHE A 112 5.69 -20.35 -1.50
N GLN A 113 6.46 -21.21 -0.84
CA GLN A 113 6.93 -22.48 -1.38
C GLN A 113 5.83 -23.54 -1.48
N ASN A 114 4.79 -23.42 -0.66
CA ASN A 114 3.66 -24.34 -0.63
C ASN A 114 2.50 -23.88 -1.53
N ALA A 115 2.63 -22.71 -2.18
CA ALA A 115 1.67 -22.27 -3.18
C ALA A 115 1.85 -23.11 -4.45
N PRO A 116 0.78 -23.71 -5.01
CA PRO A 116 0.86 -24.53 -6.23
C PRO A 116 1.29 -23.72 -7.47
N TYR A 117 1.07 -22.40 -7.41
CA TYR A 117 1.49 -21.45 -8.43
C TYR A 117 1.81 -20.12 -7.75
N ARG A 118 2.91 -19.48 -8.16
CA ARG A 118 3.27 -18.13 -7.69
C ARG A 118 3.80 -17.27 -8.83
N ARG A 119 3.34 -16.02 -8.90
CA ARG A 119 3.82 -14.99 -9.83
C ARG A 119 4.09 -13.71 -9.07
N TRP A 120 5.18 -13.04 -9.42
CA TRP A 120 5.43 -11.65 -9.05
C TRP A 120 5.55 -10.83 -10.32
N THR A 121 4.78 -9.75 -10.40
CA THR A 121 4.91 -8.71 -11.44
C THR A 121 5.35 -7.41 -10.79
N GLU A 122 6.45 -6.86 -11.30
CA GLU A 122 6.93 -5.52 -10.97
C GLU A 122 6.38 -4.51 -11.97
N ILE A 123 5.81 -3.41 -11.48
CA ILE A 123 5.16 -2.37 -12.26
C ILE A 123 6.06 -1.13 -12.29
N GLY A 124 6.55 -0.79 -13.48
CA GLY A 124 7.36 0.41 -13.66
C GLY A 124 6.55 1.70 -13.45
N GLU A 125 7.23 2.74 -12.98
CA GLU A 125 6.67 4.08 -12.84
C GLU A 125 5.34 4.14 -12.05
N GLY A 126 5.27 3.43 -10.93
CA GLY A 126 4.12 3.48 -10.01
C GLY A 126 4.56 3.48 -8.55
N THR A 127 3.71 4.00 -7.65
CA THR A 127 4.00 4.07 -6.20
C THR A 127 3.19 3.04 -5.40
N HIS A 128 3.25 3.12 -4.06
CA HIS A 128 2.39 2.35 -3.16
C HIS A 128 0.89 2.43 -3.52
N MET A 129 0.47 3.54 -4.13
CA MET A 129 -0.91 3.80 -4.52
C MET A 129 -1.17 3.56 -6.01
N VAL A 130 -0.36 2.74 -6.69
CA VAL A 130 -0.42 2.47 -8.15
C VAL A 130 -1.81 2.16 -8.70
N VAL A 131 -2.70 1.59 -7.89
CA VAL A 131 -4.10 1.34 -8.26
C VAL A 131 -4.89 2.61 -8.60
N MET A 132 -4.44 3.78 -8.14
CA MET A 132 -5.04 5.09 -8.39
C MET A 132 -4.27 5.92 -9.43
N GLU A 133 -3.22 5.37 -10.04
CA GLU A 133 -2.27 6.09 -10.89
C GLU A 133 -2.45 5.74 -12.38
N GLN A 134 -1.73 6.41 -13.28
CA GLN A 134 -1.77 6.14 -14.72
C GLN A 134 -1.52 4.66 -15.04
N ASN A 135 -0.54 4.05 -14.38
CA ASN A 135 -0.09 2.68 -14.64
C ASN A 135 -0.95 1.60 -13.98
N ARG A 136 -2.08 1.94 -13.34
CA ARG A 136 -3.01 0.99 -12.73
C ARG A 136 -3.50 -0.12 -13.66
N TRP A 137 -3.53 0.13 -14.96
CA TRP A 137 -3.97 -0.88 -15.93
C TRP A 137 -3.05 -2.09 -15.95
N GLN A 138 -1.75 -1.92 -15.71
CA GLN A 138 -0.82 -3.05 -15.60
C GLN A 138 -1.16 -3.95 -14.40
N ILE A 139 -1.65 -3.36 -13.29
CA ILE A 139 -2.17 -4.10 -12.13
C ILE A 139 -3.44 -4.86 -12.51
N LEU A 140 -4.42 -4.17 -13.10
CA LEU A 140 -5.73 -4.75 -13.42
C LEU A 140 -5.61 -5.89 -14.46
N GLU A 141 -4.75 -5.71 -15.46
CA GLU A 141 -4.45 -6.74 -16.45
C GLU A 141 -3.72 -7.93 -15.84
N SER A 142 -2.77 -7.70 -14.93
CA SER A 142 -2.09 -8.79 -14.21
C SER A 142 -3.05 -9.59 -13.34
N ILE A 143 -3.99 -8.92 -12.65
CA ILE A 143 -5.06 -9.58 -11.87
C ILE A 143 -5.94 -10.40 -12.81
N LYS A 144 -6.42 -9.82 -13.91
CA LYS A 144 -7.26 -10.52 -14.89
C LYS A 144 -6.55 -11.75 -15.46
N ALA A 145 -5.29 -11.61 -15.86
CA ALA A 145 -4.51 -12.72 -16.40
C ALA A 145 -4.29 -13.83 -15.37
N PHE A 146 -4.07 -13.48 -14.10
CA PHE A 146 -3.96 -14.45 -13.02
C PHE A 146 -5.27 -15.21 -12.80
N LEU A 147 -6.39 -14.50 -12.66
CA LEU A 147 -7.70 -15.10 -12.41
C LEU A 147 -8.19 -15.97 -13.57
N SER A 148 -7.86 -15.62 -14.82
CA SER A 148 -8.19 -16.44 -16.00
C SER A 148 -7.34 -17.70 -16.15
N ALA A 149 -6.24 -17.81 -15.40
CA ALA A 149 -5.31 -18.94 -15.45
C ALA A 149 -5.51 -19.93 -14.28
N LEU A 150 -6.48 -19.66 -13.39
CA LEU A 150 -6.92 -20.55 -12.31
C LEU A 150 -7.99 -21.52 -12.83
#